data_AF-A0A5B7US29-F1
#
_entry.id   AF-A0A5B7US29-F1
#
_cell.length_a   1.000
_cell.length_b   1.000
_cell.length_c   1.000
_cell.angle_alpha   90.00
_cell.angle_beta   90.00
_cell.angle_gamma   90.00
#
_symmetry.space_group_name_H-M   'P 1'
#
loop_
_entity.id
_entity.type
_entity.pdbx_description
1 polymer ?
#
loop_
_entity_poly.entity_id
_entity_poly.type
_entity_poly.pdbx_seq_one_letter_code
_entity_poly.pdbx_strand_id
1 'polypeptide(L)'
;MPLRMVTLVTRPDQRRQGHIVDANLRAVSQWLAEADPRPGNAWAEWEKQGAALLPLGRLFDAIRMPAEQVHDVVGSDAAKTVAKVLTAWLDGPVIRDSRSSMGPYYALIAPGAEWDGPAERLTTGTYLGVPRPGHATTLSRWVVLPSYPGALCDPRHVHTLLATTASLRTVGR
;
A
#
# COMPACT_ATOMS: atom_id res chain seq x y z
N MET A 1 45.71 -23.46 -14.80
CA MET A 1 44.73 -22.43 -15.20
C MET A 1 44.34 -21.62 -13.97
N PRO A 2 44.29 -20.28 -14.02
CA PRO A 2 44.32 -19.44 -12.81
C PRO A 2 42.93 -19.09 -12.25
N LEU A 3 42.89 -18.92 -10.93
CA LEU A 3 41.74 -18.46 -10.14
C LEU A 3 41.50 -16.96 -10.39
N ARG A 4 40.28 -16.59 -10.80
CA ARG A 4 39.86 -15.19 -10.93
C ARG A 4 39.35 -14.66 -9.58
N MET A 5 40.07 -13.67 -9.05
CA MET A 5 39.63 -12.84 -7.93
C MET A 5 38.57 -11.85 -8.44
N VAL A 6 37.33 -11.98 -7.99
CA VAL A 6 36.25 -11.03 -8.34
C VAL A 6 36.36 -9.82 -7.41
N THR A 7 36.94 -8.73 -7.90
CA THR A 7 36.91 -7.44 -7.21
C THR A 7 35.49 -6.89 -7.24
N LEU A 8 34.85 -6.80 -6.08
CA LEU A 8 33.51 -6.26 -5.90
C LEU A 8 33.59 -4.72 -5.97
N VAL A 9 33.60 -4.16 -7.19
CA VAL A 9 33.43 -2.71 -7.41
C VAL A 9 31.97 -2.36 -7.14
N THR A 10 31.65 -1.92 -5.93
CA THR A 10 30.36 -1.27 -5.66
C THR A 10 30.32 0.07 -6.39
N ARG A 11 29.49 0.18 -7.42
CA ARG A 11 29.33 1.38 -8.24
C ARG A 11 28.75 2.52 -7.39
N PRO A 12 29.30 3.74 -7.45
CA PRO A 12 28.85 4.90 -6.65
C PRO A 12 27.36 5.26 -6.88
N ASP A 13 26.82 4.90 -8.04
CA ASP A 13 25.42 5.06 -8.43
C ASP A 13 24.44 4.29 -7.52
N GLN A 14 24.80 3.06 -7.14
CA GLN A 14 23.95 2.21 -6.30
C GLN A 14 23.87 2.73 -4.85
N ARG A 15 24.93 3.38 -4.35
CA ARG A 15 24.92 4.02 -3.03
C ARG A 15 24.05 5.28 -3.02
N ARG A 16 24.10 6.09 -4.10
CA ARG A 16 23.23 7.27 -4.23
C ARG A 16 21.76 6.86 -4.33
N GLN A 17 21.46 5.84 -5.14
CA GLN A 17 20.09 5.33 -5.28
C GLN A 17 19.55 4.77 -3.95
N GLY A 18 20.36 4.04 -3.19
CA GLY A 18 19.98 3.58 -1.85
C GLY A 18 19.64 4.73 -0.91
N HIS A 19 20.48 5.77 -0.86
CA HIS A 19 20.25 6.93 -0.01
C HIS A 19 18.96 7.71 -0.38
N ILE A 20 18.65 7.83 -1.67
CA ILE A 20 17.42 8.48 -2.16
C ILE A 20 16.20 7.66 -1.74
N VAL A 21 16.25 6.34 -1.87
CA VAL A 21 15.16 5.45 -1.44
C VAL A 21 14.95 5.54 0.07
N ASP A 22 16.02 5.52 0.87
CA ASP A 22 15.94 5.64 2.33
C ASP A 22 15.37 6.98 2.77
N ALA A 23 15.81 8.08 2.13
CA ALA A 23 15.28 9.42 2.39
C ALA A 23 13.79 9.51 2.05
N ASN A 24 13.37 8.92 0.92
CA ASN A 24 11.97 8.91 0.52
C ASN A 24 11.10 8.07 1.49
N LEU A 25 11.56 6.88 1.86
CA LEU A 25 10.86 6.04 2.84
C LEU A 25 10.72 6.74 4.19
N ARG A 26 11.74 7.50 4.63
CA ARG A 26 11.65 8.32 5.84
C ARG A 26 10.63 9.44 5.69
N ALA A 27 10.63 10.16 4.57
CA ALA A 27 9.66 11.23 4.32
C ALA A 27 8.21 10.70 4.30
N VAL A 28 7.98 9.57 3.61
CA VAL A 28 6.67 8.90 3.60
C VAL A 28 6.27 8.43 4.99
N SER A 29 7.20 7.86 5.77
CA SER A 29 6.93 7.43 7.14
C SER A 29 6.55 8.60 8.04
N GLN A 30 7.25 9.73 7.90
CA GLN A 30 6.93 10.96 8.65
C GLN A 30 5.52 11.47 8.31
N TRP A 31 5.20 11.60 7.02
CA TRP A 31 3.87 12.03 6.58
C TRP A 31 2.77 11.08 7.07
N LEU A 32 2.97 9.76 7.01
CA LEU A 32 2.03 8.80 7.57
C LEU A 32 1.83 9.01 9.08
N ALA A 33 2.93 9.20 9.84
CA ALA A 33 2.86 9.43 11.28
C ALA A 33 2.09 10.72 11.65
N GLU A 34 2.12 11.74 10.79
CA GLU A 34 1.37 13.00 10.97
C GLU A 34 -0.16 12.83 10.88
N ALA A 35 -0.65 11.65 10.48
CA ALA A 35 -2.06 11.30 10.60
C ALA A 35 -2.49 11.25 12.07
N ASP A 36 -1.63 10.73 12.95
CA ASP A 36 -1.86 10.77 14.40
C ASP A 36 -1.67 12.21 14.93
N PRO A 37 -2.60 12.75 15.75
CA PRO A 37 -2.41 14.03 16.43
C PRO A 37 -1.09 14.15 17.22
N ARG A 38 -0.50 13.02 17.62
CA ARG A 38 0.80 12.89 18.29
C ARG A 38 1.67 11.91 17.47
N PRO A 39 2.42 12.38 16.46
CA PRO A 39 3.14 11.50 15.54
C PRO A 39 4.11 10.52 16.22
N GLY A 40 4.62 10.86 17.41
CA GLY A 40 5.45 9.98 18.23
C GLY A 40 4.79 8.64 18.59
N ASN A 41 3.46 8.58 18.67
CA ASN A 41 2.71 7.34 18.90
C ASN A 41 2.92 6.36 17.74
N ALA A 42 2.76 6.83 16.51
CA ALA A 42 2.95 6.00 15.31
C ALA A 42 4.38 5.45 15.22
N TRP A 43 5.37 6.29 15.52
CA TRP A 43 6.77 5.85 15.58
C TRP A 43 6.99 4.80 16.66
N ALA A 44 6.48 5.01 17.87
CA ALA A 44 6.61 4.05 18.97
C ALA A 44 5.96 2.70 18.64
N GLU A 45 4.79 2.70 18.01
CA GLU A 45 4.11 1.49 17.56
C GLU A 45 4.89 0.79 16.45
N TRP A 46 5.39 1.51 15.45
CA TRP A 46 6.22 0.91 14.41
C TRP A 46 7.48 0.26 14.96
N GLU A 47 8.18 0.90 15.91
CA GLU A 47 9.36 0.31 16.54
C GLU A 47 9.01 -0.95 17.35
N LYS A 48 7.84 -0.99 17.99
CA LYS A 48 7.41 -2.12 18.83
C LYS A 48 6.90 -3.32 18.04
N GLN A 49 6.12 -3.10 16.98
CA GLN A 49 5.34 -4.15 16.32
C GLN A 49 5.37 -4.07 14.77
N GLY A 50 6.07 -3.10 14.19
CA GLY A 50 6.22 -2.96 12.73
C GLY A 50 5.01 -2.33 12.01
N ALA A 51 3.88 -2.16 12.70
CA ALA A 51 2.68 -1.48 12.20
C ALA A 51 2.13 -0.49 13.24
N ALA A 52 1.50 0.59 12.78
CA ALA A 52 0.88 1.60 13.62
C ALA A 52 -0.62 1.72 13.29
N LEU A 53 -1.46 1.92 14.30
CA LEU A 53 -2.87 2.22 14.10
C LEU A 53 -3.03 3.72 13.82
N LEU A 54 -3.19 4.08 12.54
CA LEU A 54 -3.31 5.46 12.13
C LEU A 54 -4.78 5.86 11.94
N PRO A 55 -5.22 7.02 12.48
CA PRO A 55 -6.58 7.49 12.29
C PRO A 55 -6.82 7.91 10.83
N LEU A 56 -7.97 7.51 10.29
CA LEU A 56 -8.44 7.94 8.98
C LEU A 56 -9.16 9.29 9.06
N GLY A 57 -9.44 9.92 7.91
CA GLY A 57 -10.19 11.18 7.83
C GLY A 57 -9.35 12.46 7.99
N ARG A 58 -8.03 12.34 8.20
CA ARG A 58 -7.11 13.49 8.34
C ARG A 58 -6.19 13.66 7.13
N LEU A 59 -5.27 12.71 6.93
CA LEU A 59 -4.33 12.73 5.81
C LEU A 59 -4.75 11.79 4.68
N PHE A 60 -5.49 10.74 5.03
CA PHE A 60 -6.03 9.77 4.08
C PHE A 60 -7.26 9.08 4.64
N ASP A 61 -8.10 8.63 3.71
CA ASP A 61 -9.13 7.62 3.93
C ASP A 61 -8.68 6.30 3.29
N ALA A 62 -9.49 5.24 3.41
CA ALA A 62 -9.20 3.97 2.76
C ALA A 62 -10.43 3.35 2.11
N ILE A 63 -10.29 2.85 0.88
CA ILE A 63 -11.29 1.96 0.28
C ILE A 63 -10.95 0.51 0.63
N ARG A 64 -11.86 -0.18 1.29
CA ARG A 64 -11.71 -1.58 1.70
C ARG A 64 -12.14 -2.51 0.57
N MET A 65 -11.19 -2.92 -0.25
CA MET A 65 -11.40 -3.81 -1.39
C MET A 65 -11.38 -5.28 -0.94
N PRO A 66 -12.44 -6.08 -1.23
CA PRO A 66 -12.43 -7.52 -0.98
C PRO A 66 -11.31 -8.21 -1.76
N ALA A 67 -10.60 -9.17 -1.13
CA ALA A 67 -9.52 -9.89 -1.81
C ALA A 67 -10.00 -10.67 -3.05
N GLU A 68 -11.14 -11.35 -2.94
CA GLU A 68 -11.74 -12.11 -4.04
C GLU A 68 -11.93 -11.22 -5.28
N GLN A 69 -12.52 -10.03 -5.11
CA GLN A 69 -12.70 -9.10 -6.23
C GLN A 69 -11.37 -8.64 -6.83
N VAL A 70 -10.37 -8.33 -6.00
CA VAL A 70 -9.04 -7.96 -6.50
C VAL A 70 -8.41 -9.11 -7.28
N HIS A 71 -8.51 -10.35 -6.77
CA HIS A 71 -7.93 -11.53 -7.40
C HIS A 71 -8.65 -11.89 -8.70
N ASP A 72 -9.99 -11.73 -8.76
CA ASP A 72 -10.79 -11.92 -9.96
C ASP A 72 -10.35 -10.97 -11.08
N VAL A 73 -10.18 -9.67 -10.79
CA VAL A 73 -9.71 -8.68 -11.79
C VAL A 73 -8.30 -8.99 -12.25
N VAL A 74 -7.42 -9.35 -11.31
CA VAL A 74 -6.02 -9.67 -11.61
C VAL A 74 -5.90 -11.02 -12.36
N GLY A 75 -6.89 -11.91 -12.22
CA GLY A 75 -6.82 -13.29 -12.67
C GLY A 75 -5.79 -14.12 -11.89
N SER A 76 -5.40 -13.69 -10.69
CA SER A 76 -4.38 -14.36 -9.86
C SER A 76 -4.41 -13.87 -8.42
N ASP A 77 -4.17 -14.78 -7.47
CA ASP A 77 -3.91 -14.48 -6.06
C ASP A 77 -2.41 -14.35 -5.73
N ALA A 78 -1.53 -14.63 -6.70
CA ALA A 78 -0.10 -14.61 -6.51
C ALA A 78 0.38 -13.20 -6.16
N ALA A 79 0.97 -13.05 -4.97
CA ALA A 79 1.29 -11.74 -4.38
C ALA A 79 2.12 -10.81 -5.31
N LYS A 80 3.06 -11.37 -6.08
CA LYS A 80 3.89 -10.60 -7.04
C LYS A 80 3.08 -10.13 -8.25
N THR A 81 2.20 -10.98 -8.77
CA THR A 81 1.30 -10.65 -9.89
C THR A 81 0.33 -9.57 -9.49
N VAL A 82 -0.33 -9.73 -8.34
CA VAL A 82 -1.25 -8.72 -7.79
C VAL A 82 -0.53 -7.38 -7.58
N ALA A 83 0.66 -7.39 -6.97
CA ALA A 83 1.43 -6.16 -6.77
C ALA A 83 1.73 -5.45 -8.10
N LYS A 84 2.20 -6.20 -9.11
CA LYS A 84 2.49 -5.62 -10.44
C LYS A 84 1.25 -4.97 -11.07
N VAL A 85 0.11 -5.65 -11.04
CA VAL A 85 -1.13 -5.13 -11.64
C VAL A 85 -1.64 -3.92 -10.86
N LEU A 86 -1.69 -3.99 -9.52
CA LEU A 86 -2.16 -2.87 -8.71
C LEU A 86 -1.25 -1.64 -8.81
N THR A 87 0.07 -1.81 -8.88
CA THR A 87 1.00 -0.69 -9.13
C THR A 87 0.67 -0.01 -10.45
N ALA A 88 0.48 -0.78 -11.53
CA ALA A 88 0.20 -0.21 -12.85
C ALA A 88 -1.19 0.44 -12.95
N TRP A 89 -2.17 -0.08 -12.22
CA TRP A 89 -3.57 0.36 -12.33
C TRP A 89 -3.89 1.55 -11.42
N LEU A 90 -3.45 1.50 -10.17
CA LEU A 90 -3.87 2.47 -9.15
C LEU A 90 -2.90 3.64 -8.99
N ASP A 91 -1.62 3.45 -9.37
CA ASP A 91 -0.54 4.42 -9.19
C ASP A 91 -0.53 5.06 -7.78
N GLY A 92 -0.83 4.25 -6.77
CA GLY A 92 -1.06 4.74 -5.42
C GLY A 92 -1.00 3.65 -4.36
N PRO A 93 -0.94 4.05 -3.09
CA PRO A 93 -0.66 3.18 -1.95
C PRO A 93 -1.75 2.17 -1.69
N VAL A 94 -1.34 0.91 -1.58
CA VAL A 94 -2.22 -0.20 -1.25
C VAL A 94 -1.60 -1.05 -0.15
N ILE A 95 -2.38 -1.29 0.91
CA ILE A 95 -2.02 -2.19 2.01
C ILE A 95 -2.83 -3.48 1.89
N ARG A 96 -2.21 -4.63 2.21
CA ARG A 96 -2.86 -5.93 2.32
C ARG A 96 -2.90 -6.37 3.78
N ASP A 97 -4.07 -6.79 4.25
CA ASP A 97 -4.29 -7.40 5.57
C ASP A 97 -3.97 -8.91 5.61
N SER A 98 -2.73 -9.27 5.92
CA SER A 98 -2.23 -10.64 5.81
C SER A 98 -2.72 -11.60 6.91
N ARG A 99 -3.60 -11.17 7.83
CA ARG A 99 -4.11 -12.03 8.93
C ARG A 99 -4.94 -13.22 8.45
N SER A 100 -5.50 -13.13 7.25
CA SER A 100 -6.20 -14.21 6.56
C SER A 100 -5.79 -14.20 5.08
N SER A 101 -5.76 -15.37 4.46
CA SER A 101 -5.53 -15.51 3.01
C SER A 101 -6.49 -14.62 2.21
N MET A 102 -7.73 -14.44 2.69
CA MET A 102 -8.79 -13.63 2.10
C MET A 102 -9.02 -12.28 2.80
N GLY A 103 -8.06 -11.81 3.61
CA GLY A 103 -8.13 -10.45 4.15
C GLY A 103 -8.28 -9.38 3.05
N PRO A 104 -8.78 -8.19 3.35
CA PRO A 104 -8.96 -7.13 2.35
C PRO A 104 -7.64 -6.50 1.89
N TYR A 105 -7.75 -5.72 0.81
CA TYR A 105 -6.81 -4.69 0.41
C TYR A 105 -7.38 -3.32 0.80
N TYR A 106 -6.51 -2.37 1.16
CA TYR A 106 -6.88 -1.01 1.48
C TYR A 106 -6.14 -0.06 0.54
N ALA A 107 -6.85 0.53 -0.41
CA ALA A 107 -6.32 1.62 -1.23
C ALA A 107 -6.47 2.94 -0.46
N LEU A 108 -5.36 3.64 -0.21
CA LEU A 108 -5.43 4.92 0.50
C LEU A 108 -5.78 6.03 -0.49
N ILE A 109 -6.79 6.81 -0.16
CA ILE A 109 -7.31 7.89 -1.01
C ILE A 109 -7.33 9.22 -0.24
N ALA A 110 -7.46 10.33 -0.96
CA ALA A 110 -7.58 11.65 -0.34
C ALA A 110 -8.85 11.72 0.56
N PRO A 111 -8.76 12.32 1.76
CA PRO A 111 -9.93 12.60 2.57
C PRO A 111 -10.92 13.48 1.81
N GLY A 112 -12.21 13.28 2.03
CA GLY A 112 -13.27 14.01 1.35
C GLY A 112 -13.45 13.72 -0.15
N ALA A 113 -12.59 12.90 -0.78
CA ALA A 113 -12.73 12.60 -2.21
C ALA A 113 -14.06 11.92 -2.53
N GLU A 114 -14.64 12.20 -3.70
CA GLU A 114 -15.90 11.58 -4.12
C GLU A 114 -15.75 10.07 -4.23
N TRP A 115 -16.74 9.33 -3.70
CA TRP A 115 -16.78 7.88 -3.76
C TRP A 115 -18.23 7.37 -3.78
N ASP A 116 -18.58 6.72 -4.88
CA ASP A 116 -19.86 6.04 -5.14
C ASP A 116 -19.68 4.56 -5.50
N GLY A 117 -18.45 4.05 -5.34
CA GLY A 117 -18.11 2.68 -5.72
C GLY A 117 -18.66 1.61 -4.76
N PRO A 118 -18.59 0.34 -5.19
CA PRO A 118 -19.26 -0.77 -4.51
C PRO A 118 -18.61 -1.20 -3.19
N ALA A 119 -17.40 -0.73 -2.89
CA ALA A 119 -16.67 -1.06 -1.67
C ALA A 119 -16.87 0.01 -0.59
N GLU A 120 -16.73 -0.42 0.67
CA GLU A 120 -16.79 0.47 1.83
C GLU A 120 -15.62 1.46 1.83
N ARG A 121 -15.94 2.74 2.04
CA ARG A 121 -14.95 3.77 2.39
C ARG A 121 -14.87 3.88 3.91
N LEU A 122 -13.66 3.68 4.43
CA LEU A 122 -13.30 3.91 5.81
C LEU A 122 -12.75 5.32 5.97
N THR A 123 -13.25 6.05 6.96
CA THR A 123 -12.91 7.47 7.19
C THR A 123 -12.94 7.79 8.70
N THR A 124 -13.11 9.05 9.07
CA THR A 124 -13.18 9.58 10.44
C THR A 124 -13.85 8.63 11.43
N GLY A 125 -13.20 8.42 12.57
CA GLY A 125 -13.65 7.46 13.60
C GLY A 125 -13.11 6.04 13.41
N THR A 126 -12.41 5.78 12.31
CA THR A 126 -11.77 4.49 12.02
C THR A 126 -10.24 4.60 12.12
N TYR A 127 -9.60 3.50 12.53
CA TYR A 127 -8.14 3.36 12.51
C TYR A 127 -7.73 2.24 11.56
N LEU A 128 -6.62 2.44 10.86
CA LEU A 128 -6.04 1.44 9.96
C LEU A 128 -4.65 1.02 10.45
N GLY A 129 -4.39 -0.28 10.48
CA GLY A 129 -3.06 -0.83 10.75
C GLY A 129 -2.12 -0.63 9.55
N VAL A 130 -1.28 0.40 9.62
CA VAL A 130 -0.36 0.79 8.55
C VAL A 130 1.05 0.27 8.85
N PRO A 131 1.63 -0.61 8.01
CA PRO A 131 3.02 -1.04 8.17
C PRO A 131 3.99 0.12 8.01
N ARG A 132 5.13 0.08 8.69
CA ARG A 132 6.21 1.03 8.41
C ARG A 132 6.74 0.82 6.99
N PRO A 133 6.83 1.87 6.15
CA PRO A 133 7.49 1.77 4.85
C PRO A 133 8.88 1.12 4.96
N GLY A 134 9.21 0.24 4.02
CA GLY A 134 10.49 -0.49 3.99
C GLY A 134 10.63 -1.64 5.00
N HIS A 135 9.63 -1.91 5.83
CA HIS A 135 9.66 -2.99 6.80
C HIS A 135 8.59 -4.04 6.49
N ALA A 136 8.95 -5.31 6.65
CA ALA A 136 8.01 -6.41 6.51
C ALA A 136 7.30 -6.67 7.85
N THR A 137 6.01 -6.98 7.79
CA THR A 137 5.24 -7.44 8.96
C THR A 137 4.40 -8.66 8.58
N THR A 138 4.03 -9.47 9.57
CA THR A 138 3.19 -10.66 9.38
C THR A 138 1.71 -10.33 9.31
N LEU A 139 1.26 -9.22 9.89
CA LEU A 139 -0.15 -8.86 10.00
C LEU A 139 -0.65 -8.03 8.82
N SER A 140 0.19 -7.15 8.29
CA SER A 140 -0.13 -6.35 7.11
C SER A 140 1.12 -6.01 6.31
N ARG A 141 0.96 -5.77 5.00
CA ARG A 141 2.09 -5.42 4.13
C ARG A 141 1.69 -4.37 3.13
N TRP A 142 2.65 -3.55 2.72
CA TRP A 142 2.53 -2.75 1.52
C TRP A 142 2.49 -3.68 0.29
N VAL A 143 1.48 -3.49 -0.55
CA VAL A 143 1.40 -4.05 -1.90
C VAL A 143 1.98 -3.06 -2.89
N VAL A 144 1.59 -1.80 -2.74
CA VAL A 144 2.13 -0.64 -3.45
C VAL A 144 2.48 0.40 -2.39
N LEU A 145 3.72 0.87 -2.38
CA LEU A 145 4.16 1.94 -1.47
C LEU A 145 3.74 3.31 -2.03
N PRO A 146 3.48 4.30 -1.16
CA PRO A 146 3.43 5.70 -1.61
C PRO A 146 4.76 6.07 -2.28
N SER A 147 4.70 6.66 -3.47
CA SER A 147 5.90 7.09 -4.22
C SER A 147 6.54 8.34 -3.61
N TYR A 148 5.74 9.19 -2.96
CA TYR A 148 6.14 10.37 -2.18
C TYR A 148 5.06 10.67 -1.11
N PRO A 149 5.32 11.55 -0.12
CA PRO A 149 4.31 11.98 0.86
C PRO A 149 3.03 12.50 0.20
N GLY A 150 1.88 11.92 0.53
CA GLY A 150 0.60 12.33 -0.06
C GLY A 150 0.31 11.80 -1.46
N ALA A 151 1.18 10.96 -2.04
CA ALA A 151 0.85 10.20 -3.24
C ALA A 151 -0.24 9.18 -2.91
N LEU A 152 -1.50 9.56 -3.09
CA LEU A 152 -2.70 8.76 -2.78
C LEU A 152 -3.34 8.25 -4.07
N CYS A 153 -4.09 7.16 -4.00
CA CYS A 153 -4.83 6.63 -5.13
C CYS A 153 -5.92 7.62 -5.59
N ASP A 154 -6.15 7.71 -6.90
CA ASP A 154 -7.37 8.31 -7.46
C ASP A 154 -8.55 7.34 -7.24
N PRO A 155 -9.63 7.74 -6.52
CA PRO A 155 -10.80 6.90 -6.31
C PRO A 155 -11.42 6.37 -7.62
N ARG A 156 -11.31 7.09 -8.74
CA ARG A 156 -11.84 6.66 -10.05
C ARG A 156 -11.15 5.39 -10.56
N HIS A 157 -9.85 5.26 -10.33
CA HIS A 157 -9.11 4.04 -10.70
C HIS A 157 -9.52 2.86 -9.84
N VAL A 158 -9.76 3.08 -8.54
CA VAL A 158 -10.28 2.07 -7.61
C VAL A 158 -11.68 1.64 -8.01
N HIS A 159 -12.56 2.59 -8.34
CA HIS A 159 -13.92 2.30 -8.81
C HIS A 159 -13.88 1.43 -10.07
N THR A 160 -13.09 1.83 -11.07
CA THR A 160 -12.96 1.10 -12.35
C THR A 160 -12.45 -0.32 -12.14
N LEU A 161 -11.46 -0.50 -11.25
CA LEU A 161 -10.96 -1.82 -10.89
C LEU A 161 -12.08 -2.71 -10.35
N LEU A 162 -12.83 -2.23 -9.35
CA LEU A 162 -13.88 -3.05 -8.71
C LEU A 162 -15.10 -3.29 -9.62
N ALA A 163 -15.47 -2.32 -10.45
CA ALA A 163 -16.59 -2.45 -11.39
C ALA A 163 -16.33 -3.52 -12.48
N THR A 164 -15.07 -3.81 -12.78
CA THR A 164 -14.68 -4.82 -13.79
C THR A 164 -15.18 -6.22 -13.41
N THR A 165 -15.19 -6.56 -12.12
CA THR A 165 -15.70 -7.88 -11.65
C THR A 165 -17.20 -8.04 -11.83
N ALA A 166 -17.97 -6.96 -11.68
CA ALA A 166 -19.43 -6.99 -11.82
C ALA A 166 -19.82 -7.39 -13.25
N SER A 167 -19.10 -6.86 -14.25
CA SER A 167 -19.35 -7.16 -15.66
C SER A 167 -19.03 -8.61 -16.04
N LEU A 168 -17.98 -9.20 -15.46
CA LEU A 168 -17.61 -10.59 -15.71
C LEU A 168 -18.64 -11.58 -15.14
N ARG A 169 -19.30 -11.24 -14.02
CA ARG A 169 -20.37 -12.09 -13.45
C ARG A 169 -21.68 -12.00 -14.24
N THR A 170 -21.94 -10.89 -14.94
CA THR A 170 -23.19 -10.69 -15.70
C THR A 170 -23.18 -11.36 -17.08
N VAL A 171 -22.01 -11.48 -17.74
CA VAL A 171 -21.90 -12.10 -19.08
C VAL A 171 -21.90 -13.64 -19.04
N GLY A 172 -21.69 -14.23 -17.86
CA GLY A 172 -21.65 -15.69 -17.67
C GLY A 172 -22.98 -16.36 -17.28
N ARG A 173 -24.13 -15.72 -17.50
CA ARG A 173 -25.45 -16.27 -17.15
C ARG A 173 -26.37 -16.47 -18.34
#